data_AF-A0A955ZRL8-F1
#
_entry.id   AF-A0A955ZRL8-F1
#
_cell.length_a   1.000
_cell.length_b   1.000
_cell.length_c   1.000
_cell.angle_alpha   90.00
_cell.angle_beta   90.00
_cell.angle_gamma   90.00
#
_symmetry.space_group_name_H-M   'P 1'
#
loop_
_entity.id
_entity.type
_entity.pdbx_description
1 polymer ?
#
loop_
_entity_poly.entity_id
_entity_poly.type
_entity_poly.pdbx_seq_one_letter_code
_entity_poly.pdbx_strand_id
1 'polypeptide(L)'
;MGLIQIGKPKDGDLGVMTLTLEKAVNWARKGSLWPMTFGLACCAIEMIAAVSSRYDIDRYGAGVFRASPRQSDLMIVAGTVCRR
;
A
#
# COMPACT_ATOMS: atom_id res chain seq x y z
N MET A 1 -16.49 -4.15 6.72
CA MET A 1 -16.76 -5.57 6.42
C MET A 1 -15.71 -6.03 5.43
N GLY A 2 -14.62 -6.72 5.75
CA GLY A 2 -13.96 -7.13 6.98
C GLY A 2 -12.49 -7.43 6.59
N LEU A 3 -11.61 -7.57 7.58
CA LEU A 3 -10.25 -8.12 7.46
C LEU A 3 -9.11 -7.22 6.92
N ILE A 4 -9.00 -5.98 7.42
CA ILE A 4 -7.67 -5.34 7.60
C ILE A 4 -7.57 -4.93 9.08
N GLN A 5 -7.32 -5.91 9.95
CA GLN A 5 -6.95 -5.67 11.34
C GLN A 5 -5.48 -5.25 11.40
N ILE A 6 -5.19 -3.96 11.23
CA ILE A 6 -3.94 -3.36 11.75
C ILE A 6 -4.29 -2.62 13.04
N GLY A 7 -4.85 -3.39 13.97
CA GLY A 7 -5.28 -2.94 15.28
C GLY A 7 -5.28 -4.16 16.19
N LYS A 8 -4.11 -4.50 16.73
CA LYS A 8 -4.11 -5.22 18.01
C LYS A 8 -4.58 -4.20 19.05
N PRO A 9 -5.61 -4.49 19.86
CA PRO A 9 -5.80 -3.73 21.08
C PRO A 9 -4.53 -3.90 21.92
N LYS A 10 -3.84 -2.79 22.23
CA LYS A 10 -2.81 -2.81 23.28
C LYS A 10 -3.54 -2.66 24.60
N ASP A 11 -3.49 -3.72 25.40
CA ASP A 11 -4.15 -3.85 26.69
C ASP A 11 -3.58 -2.80 27.66
N GLY A 12 -4.27 -1.66 27.79
CA GLY A 12 -3.89 -0.57 28.67
C GLY A 12 -4.97 0.52 28.66
N ASP A 13 -5.38 0.96 29.85
CA ASP A 13 -6.57 1.74 30.22
C ASP A 13 -6.71 3.17 29.63
N LEU A 14 -6.31 3.40 28.38
CA LEU A 14 -6.45 4.68 27.65
C LEU A 14 -7.43 4.59 26.46
N GLY A 15 -8.44 3.72 26.59
CA GLY A 15 -9.27 3.12 25.53
C GLY A 15 -10.17 4.00 24.64
N VAL A 16 -9.96 5.32 24.54
CA VAL A 16 -10.70 6.18 23.58
C VAL A 16 -9.77 7.17 22.86
N MET A 17 -8.80 7.74 23.58
CA MET A 17 -7.85 8.72 23.01
C MET A 17 -6.77 8.05 22.16
N THR A 18 -6.29 6.87 22.55
CA THR A 18 -5.35 6.11 21.73
C THR A 18 -6.01 5.55 20.48
N LEU A 19 -7.27 5.11 20.56
CA LEU A 19 -8.04 4.62 19.40
C LEU A 19 -8.24 5.70 18.33
N THR A 20 -8.55 6.93 18.72
CA THR A 20 -8.73 8.04 17.77
C THR A 20 -7.43 8.41 17.08
N LEU A 21 -6.31 8.41 17.81
CA LEU A 21 -4.98 8.62 17.24
C LEU A 21 -4.56 7.49 16.30
N GLU A 22 -4.71 6.23 16.71
CA GLU A 22 -4.41 5.07 15.88
C GLU A 22 -5.25 5.05 14.60
N LYS A 23 -6.53 5.42 14.71
CA LYS A 23 -7.42 5.56 13.55
C LYS A 23 -6.93 6.64 12.58
N ALA A 24 -6.46 7.78 13.09
CA ALA A 24 -5.91 8.85 12.25
C ALA A 24 -4.62 8.42 11.55
N VAL A 25 -3.71 7.75 12.25
CA VAL A 25 -2.44 7.24 11.70
C VAL A 25 -2.69 6.17 10.64
N ASN A 26 -3.60 5.23 10.90
CA ASN A 26 -3.95 4.18 9.94
C ASN A 26 -4.67 4.75 8.71
N TRP A 27 -5.49 5.79 8.87
CA TRP A 27 -6.08 6.51 7.75
C TRP A 27 -4.99 7.17 6.88
N ALA A 28 -4.01 7.85 7.50
CA ALA A 28 -2.91 8.46 6.78
C ALA A 28 -2.09 7.43 5.99
N ARG A 29 -1.69 6.31 6.60
CA ARG A 29 -0.94 5.24 5.90
C ARG A 29 -1.70 4.61 4.74
N LYS A 30 -3.02 4.46 4.86
CA LYS A 30 -3.85 3.92 3.79
C LYS A 30 -4.04 4.92 2.64
N GLY A 31 -4.02 6.22 2.92
CA GLY A 31 -4.21 7.28 1.94
C GLY A 31 -2.96 7.68 1.15
N SER A 32 -1.78 7.15 1.50
CA SER A 32 -0.51 7.48 0.84
C SER A 32 0.38 6.23 0.72
N LEU A 33 0.07 5.37 -0.24
CA LEU A 33 0.86 4.17 -0.50
C LEU A 33 1.85 4.47 -1.61
N TRP A 34 3.15 4.35 -1.38
CA TRP A 34 4.15 4.54 -2.45
C TRP A 34 4.63 3.19 -2.97
N PRO A 35 4.07 2.68 -4.08
CA PRO A 35 4.43 1.38 -4.62
C PRO A 35 5.81 1.42 -5.29
N MET A 36 6.54 0.32 -5.15
CA MET A 36 7.76 0.11 -5.91
C MET A 36 7.47 -0.48 -7.29
N THR A 37 8.22 -0.04 -8.30
CA THR A 37 8.14 -0.60 -9.66
C THR A 37 8.81 -1.97 -9.72
N PHE A 38 8.06 -3.05 -9.47
CA PHE A 38 8.58 -4.42 -9.48
C PHE A 38 7.79 -5.32 -10.43
N GLY A 39 8.10 -5.20 -11.72
CA GLY A 39 7.53 -6.03 -12.79
C GLY A 39 8.46 -7.17 -13.18
N LEU A 40 7.98 -8.41 -13.09
CA LEU A 40 8.76 -9.62 -13.37
C LEU A 40 8.33 -10.32 -14.67
N ALA A 41 7.04 -10.24 -15.02
CA ALA A 41 6.47 -10.91 -16.18
C ALA A 41 5.35 -10.06 -16.78
N CYS A 42 4.38 -10.69 -17.46
CA CYS A 42 3.24 -10.02 -18.08
C CYS A 42 2.38 -9.20 -17.09
N CYS A 43 2.30 -9.54 -15.80
CA CYS A 43 1.55 -8.71 -14.84
C CYS A 43 2.13 -7.28 -14.68
N ALA A 44 3.36 -7.03 -15.18
CA ALA A 44 3.92 -5.69 -15.23
C ALA A 44 3.13 -4.75 -16.16
N ILE A 45 2.59 -5.25 -17.29
CA ILE A 45 1.79 -4.41 -18.21
C ILE A 45 0.43 -4.05 -17.61
N GLU A 46 -0.13 -4.93 -16.79
CA GLU A 46 -1.34 -4.64 -16.01
C GLU A 46 -1.07 -3.57 -14.96
N MET A 47 0.10 -3.64 -14.30
CA MET A 47 0.54 -2.59 -13.38
C MET A 47 0.69 -1.24 -14.11
N ILE A 48 1.28 -1.20 -15.31
CA ILE A 48 1.40 0.03 -16.12
C ILE A 48 0.03 0.56 -16.55
N ALA A 49 -0.90 -0.33 -16.92
CA ALA A 49 -2.27 0.05 -17.27
C ALA A 49 -3.02 0.65 -16.06
N ALA A 50 -2.75 0.14 -14.85
CA ALA A 50 -3.28 0.65 -13.58
C ALA A 50 -2.68 1.99 -13.13
N VAL A 51 -1.67 2.52 -13.83
CA VAL A 51 -1.12 3.88 -13.64
C VAL A 51 -1.54 4.81 -14.78
N SER A 52 -2.11 4.25 -15.85
CA SER A 52 -2.48 5.02 -17.04
C SER A 52 -3.79 5.78 -16.83
N SER A 53 -4.04 6.77 -17.70
CA SER A 53 -5.22 7.66 -17.64
C SER A 53 -6.58 6.98 -17.45
N ARG A 54 -6.74 5.73 -17.89
CA ARG A 54 -7.96 4.94 -17.73
C ARG A 54 -8.21 4.53 -16.27
N TYR A 55 -7.14 4.13 -15.58
CA TYR A 55 -7.16 3.64 -14.22
C TYR A 55 -6.09 4.40 -13.46
N ASP A 56 -6.49 5.51 -12.86
CA ASP A 56 -5.57 6.41 -12.17
C ASP A 56 -5.45 6.02 -10.70
N ILE A 57 -4.39 5.29 -10.38
CA ILE A 57 -4.06 4.89 -9.01
C ILE A 57 -3.61 6.07 -8.13
N ASP A 58 -3.31 7.24 -8.72
CA ASP A 58 -2.99 8.45 -7.95
C ASP A 58 -4.18 8.96 -7.14
N ARG A 59 -5.40 8.62 -7.54
CA ARG A 59 -6.63 8.90 -6.77
C ARG A 59 -6.64 8.24 -5.38
N TYR A 60 -5.86 7.18 -5.20
CA TYR A 60 -5.69 6.49 -3.91
C TYR A 60 -4.39 6.88 -3.20
N GLY A 61 -3.69 7.92 -3.68
CA GLY A 61 -2.41 8.37 -3.15
C GLY A 61 -1.24 7.44 -3.48
N ALA A 62 -1.39 6.69 -4.58
CA ALA A 62 -0.44 5.66 -5.01
C ALA A 62 0.09 5.82 -6.44
N GLY A 63 0.01 7.02 -7.02
CA GLY A 63 0.55 7.33 -8.34
C GLY A 63 2.06 7.51 -8.37
N VAL A 64 2.70 7.71 -7.20
CA VAL A 64 4.15 7.90 -7.11
C VAL A 64 4.85 6.54 -7.03
N PHE A 65 5.14 5.99 -8.21
CA PHE A 65 5.97 4.81 -8.33
C PHE A 65 7.45 5.16 -8.07
N ARG A 66 8.02 4.57 -7.02
CA ARG A 66 9.42 4.76 -6.65
C ARG A 66 10.24 3.54 -7.03
N ALA A 67 11.26 3.72 -7.87
CA ALA A 67 12.18 2.65 -8.25
C ALA A 67 13.12 2.22 -7.10
N SER A 68 13.21 3.00 -6.03
CA SER A 68 14.10 2.71 -4.91
C SER A 68 13.34 2.03 -3.74
N PRO A 69 13.83 0.88 -3.23
CA PRO A 69 13.14 0.12 -2.18
C PRO A 69 13.11 0.84 -0.82
N ARG A 70 14.00 1.81 -0.59
CA ARG A 70 14.06 2.57 0.67
C ARG A 70 13.02 3.70 0.74
N GLN A 71 12.51 4.13 -0.40
CA GLN A 71 11.52 5.20 -0.48
C GLN A 71 10.11 4.65 -0.75
N SER A 72 9.96 3.35 -0.99
CA SER A 72 8.67 2.72 -1.23
C SER A 72 8.14 2.05 0.03
N ASP A 73 6.84 2.20 0.29
CA ASP A 73 6.16 1.60 1.44
C ASP A 73 5.46 0.28 1.08
N LEU A 74 5.27 0.02 -0.23
CA LEU A 74 4.60 -1.16 -0.75
C LEU A 74 5.40 -1.79 -1.92
N MET A 75 5.54 -3.11 -1.90
CA MET A 75 6.11 -3.88 -3.01
C MET A 75 5.04 -4.77 -3.65
N ILE A 76 4.76 -4.55 -4.94
CA ILE A 76 3.84 -5.39 -5.71
C ILE A 76 4.67 -6.35 -6.55
N VAL A 77 4.57 -7.65 -6.26
CA VAL A 77 5.25 -8.69 -7.06
C VAL A 77 4.40 -9.03 -8.28
N ALA A 78 4.65 -8.32 -9.38
CA ALA A 78 3.88 -8.48 -10.61
C ALA A 78 4.56 -9.42 -11.59
N GLY A 79 4.35 -10.71 -11.38
CA GLY A 79 4.74 -11.78 -12.29
C GLY A 79 5.25 -13.01 -11.56
N THR A 80 5.58 -14.03 -12.34
CA THR A 80 6.09 -15.29 -11.80
C THR A 80 7.48 -15.09 -11.18
N VAL A 81 7.62 -15.48 -9.91
CA VAL A 81 8.92 -15.53 -9.23
C VAL A 81 9.58 -16.85 -9.61
N CYS A 82 10.56 -16.80 -10.51
CA CYS A 82 11.35 -17.97 -10.86
C CYS A 82 12.41 -18.23 -9.81
N ARG A 83 12.56 -19.50 -9.44
CA ARG A 83 13.69 -19.96 -8.63
C ARG A 83 14.93 -19.99 -9.54
N ARG A 84 15.85 -19.06 -9.29
CA ARG A 84 17.24 -19.14 -9.76
C ARG A 84 18.15 -19.42 -8.57
#